data_AF-A0A915JVC4-F1
#
_entry.id   AF-A0A915JVC4-F1
#
_cell.length_a   1.000
_cell.length_b   1.000
_cell.length_c   1.000
_cell.angle_alpha   90.00
_cell.angle_beta   90.00
_cell.angle_gamma   90.00
#
_symmetry.space_group_name_H-M   'P 1'
#
loop_
_entity.id
_entity.type
_entity.pdbx_description
1 polymer ?
#
loop_
_entity_poly.entity_id
_entity_poly.type
_entity_poly.pdbx_seq_one_letter_code
_entity_poly.pdbx_strand_id
1 'polypeptide(L)'
;MILPRLSVRLQMGLKGCLLGRKLYPMSEEEVSDLDEALDHKGQVNTIAWAPHGQYLVCAGLKNSAGGSLMFIDSTNQADINYMNVQEHPGVTDVEWDPTGRYVVSSVSTWSSGSSRAMDFGYNVYNFQGRLLVRRPVDNLCAFNWRPRPRSLLTDAKMKEIKKNMKKYAAEFDEKDKRKLDKASQEVSEKRRTLMAEFKAWRDKHKQIHEKEMEQHRELRDEAESQEFDEETVEYLINQEETIVE
;
A
#
# COMPACT_ATOMS: atom_id res chain seq x y z
N MET A 1 -17.01 27.22 29.74
CA MET A 1 -16.35 26.18 28.93
C MET A 1 -17.22 25.90 27.74
N ILE A 2 -16.81 26.39 26.57
CA ILE A 2 -17.58 26.35 25.32
C ILE A 2 -17.07 25.11 24.57
N LEU A 3 -17.89 24.07 24.48
CA LEU A 3 -17.61 22.92 23.62
C LEU A 3 -17.76 23.37 22.15
N PRO A 4 -16.85 22.99 21.24
CA PRO A 4 -16.97 23.34 19.83
C PRO A 4 -18.12 22.53 19.23
N ARG A 5 -19.20 23.22 18.87
CA ARG A 5 -20.26 22.69 17.99
C ARG A 5 -19.61 22.09 16.74
N LEU A 6 -19.95 20.84 16.42
CA LEU A 6 -19.71 20.27 15.10
C LEU A 6 -20.14 21.29 14.04
N SER A 7 -19.20 21.71 13.19
CA SER A 7 -19.55 22.44 11.97
C SER A 7 -20.05 21.42 10.95
N VAL A 8 -21.26 20.91 11.19
CA VAL A 8 -21.99 20.18 10.17
C VAL A 8 -22.40 21.20 9.13
N ARG A 9 -21.63 21.30 8.04
CA ARG A 9 -22.03 22.13 6.90
C ARG A 9 -23.05 21.34 6.06
N LEU A 10 -24.18 21.02 6.69
CA LEU A 10 -25.40 20.52 6.06
C LEU A 10 -26.09 21.72 5.41
N GLN A 11 -25.89 21.88 4.11
CA GLN A 11 -26.63 22.88 3.35
C GLN A 11 -27.91 22.22 2.84
N MET A 12 -28.99 22.35 3.63
CA MET A 12 -30.32 22.00 3.16
C MET A 12 -30.66 22.79 1.91
N GLY A 13 -31.27 22.09 0.95
CA GLY A 13 -31.81 22.54 -0.32
C GLY A 13 -31.74 24.03 -0.65
N LEU A 14 -30.66 24.45 -1.31
CA LEU A 14 -30.67 25.62 -2.18
C LEU A 14 -30.12 25.21 -3.55
N LYS A 15 -31.02 25.21 -4.54
CA LYS A 15 -30.69 25.02 -5.96
C LYS A 15 -29.79 26.18 -6.40
N GLY A 16 -28.47 25.98 -6.30
CA GLY A 16 -27.48 26.99 -6.67
C GLY A 16 -26.17 26.32 -7.02
N CYS A 17 -25.80 26.42 -8.29
CA CYS A 17 -24.59 25.88 -8.87
C CYS A 17 -23.35 26.48 -8.19
N LEU A 18 -22.70 25.77 -7.27
CA LEU A 18 -21.40 26.11 -6.71
C LEU A 18 -20.48 24.88 -6.77
N LEU A 19 -19.51 24.95 -7.69
CA LEU A 19 -18.29 24.11 -7.74
C LEU A 19 -18.49 22.62 -7.45
N GLY A 20 -19.17 21.91 -8.37
CA GLY A 20 -19.03 20.45 -8.52
C GLY A 20 -19.37 19.56 -7.30
N ARG A 21 -19.88 20.13 -6.20
CA ARG A 21 -20.29 19.38 -5.01
C ARG A 21 -21.65 18.77 -5.28
N LYS A 22 -21.65 17.45 -5.49
CA LYS A 22 -22.87 16.66 -5.61
C LYS A 22 -23.54 16.64 -4.24
N LEU A 23 -24.68 17.31 -4.10
CA LEU A 23 -25.52 17.20 -2.93
C LEU A 23 -26.21 15.84 -2.97
N TYR A 24 -25.96 15.00 -1.97
CA TYR A 24 -26.64 13.72 -1.83
C TYR A 24 -27.92 13.98 -1.02
N PRO A 25 -29.11 13.69 -1.58
CA PRO A 25 -30.35 13.79 -0.82
C PRO A 25 -30.33 12.69 0.26
N MET A 26 -30.50 13.10 1.50
CA MET A 26 -30.61 12.25 2.67
C MET A 26 -31.88 12.65 3.42
N SER A 27 -32.66 11.69 3.90
CA SER A 27 -33.82 11.96 4.76
C SER A 27 -33.36 12.46 6.13
N GLU A 28 -34.24 13.14 6.87
CA GLU A 28 -33.91 13.60 8.24
C GLU A 28 -33.64 12.43 9.19
N GLU A 29 -34.29 11.29 8.95
CA GLU A 29 -34.09 10.04 9.70
C GLU A 29 -32.67 9.48 9.46
N GLU A 30 -32.22 9.41 8.21
CA GLU A 30 -30.88 8.95 7.84
C GLU A 30 -29.77 9.84 8.45
N VAL A 31 -30.00 11.15 8.58
CA VAL A 31 -29.06 12.07 9.25
C VAL A 31 -28.96 11.77 10.74
N SER A 32 -30.09 11.48 11.40
CA SER A 32 -30.13 11.16 12.83
C SER A 32 -29.43 9.84 13.12
N ASP A 33 -29.71 8.81 12.32
CA ASP A 33 -29.08 7.50 12.47
C ASP A 33 -27.57 7.57 12.23
N LEU A 34 -27.13 8.41 11.28
CA LEU A 34 -25.72 8.71 11.04
C LEU A 34 -25.07 9.44 12.22
N ASP A 35 -25.77 10.37 12.87
CA ASP A 35 -25.23 11.11 14.01
C ASP A 35 -25.03 10.17 15.22
N GLU A 36 -26.04 9.34 15.54
CA GLU A 36 -25.95 8.32 16.60
C GLU A 36 -24.86 7.27 16.29
N ALA A 37 -24.79 6.83 15.04
CA ALA A 37 -23.75 5.95 14.52
C ALA A 37 -22.33 6.50 14.74
N LEU A 38 -22.16 7.81 14.51
CA LEU A 38 -20.87 8.49 14.62
C LEU A 38 -20.48 8.76 16.07
N ASP A 39 -21.45 9.06 16.94
CA ASP A 39 -21.20 9.41 18.35
C ASP A 39 -20.67 8.21 19.16
N HIS A 40 -21.02 6.98 18.76
CA HIS A 40 -20.64 5.77 19.49
C HIS A 40 -19.28 5.15 19.12
N LYS A 41 -18.64 5.53 18.01
CA LYS A 41 -17.51 4.75 17.44
C LYS A 41 -16.24 5.53 17.10
N GLY A 42 -16.19 6.85 17.25
CA GLY A 42 -14.92 7.57 17.19
C GLY A 42 -15.04 9.06 16.87
N GLN A 43 -13.93 9.75 17.02
CA GLN A 43 -13.81 11.18 16.71
C GLN A 43 -13.78 11.40 15.19
N VAL A 44 -14.94 11.35 14.55
CA VAL A 44 -15.13 11.68 13.13
C VAL A 44 -15.35 13.17 12.96
N ASN A 45 -14.73 13.74 11.94
CA ASN A 45 -14.95 15.14 11.57
C ASN A 45 -15.19 15.37 10.08
N THR A 46 -14.95 14.37 9.24
CA THR A 46 -15.06 14.49 7.78
C THR A 46 -15.85 13.31 7.23
N ILE A 47 -16.80 13.60 6.34
CA ILE A 47 -17.58 12.62 5.60
C ILE A 47 -17.28 12.78 4.12
N ALA A 48 -16.86 11.70 3.46
CA ALA A 48 -16.54 11.66 2.05
C ALA A 48 -17.40 10.60 1.35
N TRP A 49 -18.24 11.04 0.40
CA TRP A 49 -19.11 10.16 -0.37
C TRP A 49 -18.43 9.62 -1.64
N ALA A 50 -18.65 8.35 -1.94
CA ALA A 50 -18.28 7.80 -3.23
C ALA A 50 -19.07 8.52 -4.36
N PRO A 51 -18.49 8.75 -5.55
CA PRO A 51 -19.15 9.45 -6.66
C PRO A 51 -20.51 8.87 -7.12
N HIS A 52 -20.74 7.59 -6.83
CA HIS A 52 -21.97 6.87 -7.13
C HIS A 52 -23.02 6.91 -6.00
N GLY A 53 -22.67 7.42 -4.81
CA GLY A 53 -23.59 7.61 -3.69
C GLY A 53 -23.94 6.37 -2.87
N GLN A 54 -23.39 5.20 -3.19
CA GLN A 54 -23.67 3.95 -2.46
C GLN A 54 -22.83 3.81 -1.18
N TYR A 55 -21.56 4.22 -1.25
CA TYR A 55 -20.60 4.08 -0.17
C TYR A 55 -20.19 5.44 0.35
N LEU A 56 -19.88 5.51 1.64
CA LEU A 56 -19.31 6.70 2.27
C LEU A 56 -18.18 6.30 3.23
N VAL A 57 -17.26 7.23 3.44
CA VAL A 57 -16.18 7.10 4.41
C VAL A 57 -16.29 8.24 5.41
N CYS A 58 -16.33 7.86 6.68
CA CYS A 58 -16.28 8.76 7.81
C CYS A 58 -14.87 8.73 8.40
N ALA A 59 -14.19 9.88 8.40
CA ALA A 59 -12.79 9.98 8.78
C ALA A 59 -12.58 10.98 9.92
N GLY A 60 -11.70 10.62 10.86
CA GLY A 60 -11.15 11.52 11.87
C GLY A 60 -9.86 12.17 11.38
N LEU A 61 -9.98 13.21 10.54
CA LEU A 61 -8.81 13.87 9.94
C LEU A 61 -8.11 14.79 10.95
N LYS A 62 -6.78 14.92 10.86
CA LYS A 62 -5.98 15.91 11.61
C LYS A 62 -6.17 15.82 13.14
N ASN A 63 -6.54 14.65 13.63
CA ASN A 63 -6.78 14.42 15.04
C ASN A 63 -5.53 13.86 15.74
N SER A 64 -5.30 14.30 16.98
CA SER A 64 -4.16 13.85 17.80
C SER A 64 -4.33 12.42 18.34
N ALA A 65 -5.57 11.93 18.42
CA ALA A 65 -5.92 10.66 19.06
C ALA A 65 -5.95 9.43 18.12
N GLY A 66 -5.55 9.58 16.85
CA GLY A 66 -5.57 8.50 15.86
C GLY A 66 -6.56 8.76 14.72
N GLY A 67 -6.14 8.43 13.49
CA GLY A 67 -6.87 8.73 12.26
C GLY A 67 -7.77 7.58 11.84
N SER A 68 -8.89 7.40 12.54
CA SER A 68 -9.87 6.36 12.22
C SER A 68 -10.61 6.66 10.90
N LEU A 69 -10.79 5.63 10.08
CA LEU A 69 -11.49 5.61 8.80
C LEU A 69 -12.58 4.53 8.88
N MET A 70 -13.84 4.95 8.91
CA MET A 70 -14.99 4.06 8.92
C MET A 70 -15.61 3.99 7.53
N PHE A 71 -15.74 2.77 7.02
CA PHE A 71 -16.34 2.46 5.73
C PHE A 71 -17.76 2.00 5.93
N ILE A 72 -18.68 2.69 5.28
CA ILE A 72 -20.12 2.53 5.49
C ILE A 72 -20.79 2.31 4.12
N ASP A 73 -21.73 1.38 4.09
CA ASP A 73 -22.61 1.12 2.96
C ASP A 73 -24.00 1.68 3.27
N SER A 74 -24.47 2.57 2.39
CA SER A 74 -25.76 3.27 2.48
C SER A 74 -26.79 2.74 1.47
N THR A 75 -26.56 1.54 0.89
CA THR A 75 -27.48 0.93 -0.08
C THR A 75 -28.89 0.74 0.49
N ASN A 76 -28.99 0.37 1.76
CA ASN A 76 -30.26 0.22 2.45
C ASN A 76 -30.55 1.50 3.24
N GLN A 77 -31.56 2.26 2.82
CA GLN A 77 -31.95 3.53 3.45
C GLN A 77 -32.47 3.37 4.88
N ALA A 78 -32.84 2.15 5.28
CA ALA A 78 -33.37 1.86 6.61
C ALA A 78 -32.28 1.44 7.62
N ASP A 79 -31.10 0.99 7.16
CA ASP A 79 -30.04 0.47 8.04
C ASP A 79 -28.66 0.83 7.48
N ILE A 80 -27.93 1.69 8.20
CA ILE A 80 -26.56 2.03 7.88
C ILE A 80 -25.66 0.82 8.18
N ASN A 81 -25.08 0.21 7.14
CA ASN A 81 -24.25 -0.97 7.31
C ASN A 81 -22.77 -0.60 7.47
N TYR A 82 -22.19 -0.98 8.61
CA TYR A 82 -20.76 -0.81 8.87
C TYR A 82 -19.97 -1.95 8.22
N MET A 83 -19.15 -1.60 7.23
CA MET A 83 -18.37 -2.58 6.49
C MET A 83 -17.05 -2.87 7.19
N ASN A 84 -16.31 -1.82 7.54
CA ASN A 84 -14.96 -1.95 8.09
C ASN A 84 -14.52 -0.66 8.78
N VAL A 85 -13.61 -0.80 9.73
CA VAL A 85 -12.92 0.32 10.39
C VAL A 85 -11.42 0.11 10.21
N GLN A 86 -10.74 1.13 9.72
CA GLN A 86 -9.30 1.13 9.51
C GLN A 86 -8.68 2.30 10.23
N GLU A 87 -7.42 2.16 10.62
CA GLU A 87 -6.68 3.24 11.25
C GLU A 87 -5.54 3.70 10.33
N HIS A 88 -5.47 5.00 10.12
CA HIS A 88 -4.34 5.66 9.48
C HIS A 88 -3.86 6.83 10.34
N PRO A 89 -2.88 6.61 11.22
CA PRO A 89 -2.36 7.64 12.11
C PRO A 89 -1.88 8.87 11.32
N GLY A 90 -2.23 10.06 11.81
CA GLY A 90 -1.81 11.32 11.20
C GLY A 90 -2.48 11.66 9.86
N VAL A 91 -3.52 10.92 9.45
CA VAL A 91 -4.25 11.19 8.20
C VAL A 91 -4.70 12.65 8.11
N THR A 92 -4.38 13.29 6.99
CA THR A 92 -4.69 14.70 6.73
C THR A 92 -5.88 14.83 5.80
N ASP A 93 -5.95 13.95 4.79
CA ASP A 93 -6.90 14.03 3.68
C ASP A 93 -7.37 12.63 3.27
N VAL A 94 -8.61 12.55 2.79
CA VAL A 94 -9.25 11.34 2.25
C VAL A 94 -9.97 11.69 0.96
N GLU A 95 -9.75 10.91 -0.10
CA GLU A 95 -10.36 11.13 -1.41
C GLU A 95 -10.79 9.81 -2.07
N TRP A 96 -11.98 9.82 -2.68
CA TRP A 96 -12.49 8.71 -3.49
C TRP A 96 -11.98 8.78 -4.92
N ASP A 97 -11.65 7.63 -5.52
CA ASP A 97 -11.42 7.53 -6.96
C ASP A 97 -12.70 7.92 -7.72
N PRO A 98 -12.61 8.56 -8.91
CA PRO A 98 -13.77 8.92 -9.71
C PRO A 98 -14.76 7.79 -10.05
N THR A 99 -14.38 6.51 -9.89
CA THR A 99 -15.28 5.35 -10.02
C THR A 99 -15.87 4.84 -8.73
N GLY A 100 -15.48 5.38 -7.57
CA GLY A 100 -15.97 4.95 -6.27
C GLY A 100 -15.52 3.54 -5.85
N ARG A 101 -14.54 2.95 -6.54
CA ARG A 101 -14.02 1.61 -6.19
C ARG A 101 -12.88 1.63 -5.18
N TYR A 102 -12.16 2.74 -5.12
CA TYR A 102 -10.98 2.91 -4.27
C TYR A 102 -11.10 4.19 -3.45
N VAL A 103 -10.53 4.13 -2.26
CA VAL A 103 -10.38 5.27 -1.34
C VAL A 103 -8.91 5.43 -1.07
N VAL A 104 -8.43 6.67 -1.11
CA VAL A 104 -7.09 7.00 -0.65
C VAL A 104 -7.18 7.83 0.61
N SER A 105 -6.36 7.48 1.59
CA SER A 105 -6.05 8.34 2.72
C SER A 105 -4.58 8.70 2.67
N SER A 106 -4.27 9.98 2.86
CA SER A 106 -2.91 10.52 2.74
C SER A 106 -2.51 11.31 3.97
N VAL A 107 -1.20 11.32 4.21
CA VAL A 107 -0.55 12.12 5.24
C VAL A 107 0.30 13.17 4.53
N SER A 108 -0.18 14.41 4.51
CA SER A 108 0.49 15.54 3.87
C SER A 108 1.49 16.22 4.80
N THR A 109 2.67 16.56 4.26
CA THR A 109 3.69 17.38 4.92
C THR A 109 3.21 18.81 5.20
N TRP A 110 2.31 19.36 4.39
CA TRP A 110 1.80 20.73 4.58
C TRP A 110 0.83 20.86 5.76
N SER A 111 0.11 19.79 6.10
CA SER A 111 -0.87 19.83 7.19
C SER A 111 -0.28 19.39 8.53
N SER A 112 0.82 18.64 8.53
CA SER A 112 1.59 18.35 9.75
C SER A 112 2.55 19.50 9.98
N GLY A 113 2.24 20.43 10.89
CA GLY A 113 3.19 21.46 11.31
C GLY A 113 4.46 20.81 11.86
N SER A 114 5.47 20.64 11.01
CA SER A 114 6.89 20.30 11.18
C SER A 114 7.36 19.27 12.24
N SER A 115 6.52 18.68 13.09
CA SER A 115 6.98 17.85 14.22
C SER A 115 6.25 16.53 14.44
N ARG A 116 5.27 16.17 13.59
CA ARG A 116 4.34 15.05 13.87
C ARG A 116 4.26 13.93 12.83
N ALA A 117 5.07 13.94 11.78
CA ALA A 117 4.92 12.95 10.71
C ALA A 117 6.22 12.16 10.50
N MET A 118 6.28 11.02 11.18
CA MET A 118 7.32 10.01 10.96
C MET A 118 6.98 9.07 9.78
N ASP A 119 5.72 9.10 9.29
CA ASP A 119 5.18 8.23 8.25
C ASP A 119 4.41 9.01 7.16
N PHE A 120 5.10 9.83 6.37
CA PHE A 120 4.48 10.45 5.19
C PHE A 120 4.14 9.40 4.14
N GLY A 121 2.99 9.57 3.48
CA GLY A 121 2.60 8.65 2.43
C GLY A 121 1.10 8.59 2.20
N TYR A 122 0.69 7.58 1.44
CA TYR A 122 -0.71 7.33 1.14
C TYR A 122 -1.02 5.83 1.21
N ASN A 123 -2.24 5.54 1.67
CA ASN A 123 -2.81 4.21 1.73
C ASN A 123 -3.99 4.15 0.75
N VAL A 124 -4.03 3.09 -0.05
CA VAL A 124 -5.13 2.79 -0.97
C VAL A 124 -5.96 1.65 -0.38
N TYR A 125 -7.25 1.89 -0.23
CA TYR A 125 -8.23 0.91 0.24
C TYR A 125 -9.19 0.59 -0.91
N ASN A 126 -9.80 -0.60 -0.87
CA ASN A 126 -11.02 -0.84 -1.64
C ASN A 126 -12.22 -0.13 -0.99
N PHE A 127 -13.35 -0.08 -1.70
CA PHE A 127 -14.60 0.52 -1.18
C PHE A 127 -15.13 -0.15 0.10
N GLN A 128 -14.71 -1.38 0.41
CA GLN A 128 -15.07 -2.12 1.63
C GLN A 128 -14.12 -1.84 2.81
N GLY A 129 -13.09 -1.01 2.62
CA GLY A 129 -12.09 -0.71 3.65
C GLY A 129 -10.94 -1.71 3.80
N ARG A 130 -10.78 -2.68 2.90
CA ARG A 130 -9.58 -3.52 2.83
C ARG A 130 -8.41 -2.70 2.30
N LEU A 131 -7.33 -2.61 3.08
CA LEU A 131 -6.07 -2.03 2.64
C LEU A 131 -5.48 -2.85 1.48
N LEU A 132 -5.23 -2.19 0.34
CA LEU A 132 -4.62 -2.79 -0.84
C LEU A 132 -3.12 -2.47 -0.90
N VAL A 133 -2.79 -1.20 -0.63
CA VAL A 133 -1.43 -0.69 -0.82
C VAL A 133 -1.15 0.34 0.27
N ARG A 134 0.00 0.19 0.94
CA ARG A 134 0.62 1.22 1.76
C ARG A 134 1.88 1.70 1.05
N ARG A 135 1.96 3.00 0.76
CA ARG A 135 3.12 3.60 0.11
C ARG A 135 3.66 4.74 0.96
N PRO A 136 4.80 4.53 1.64
CA PRO A 136 5.53 5.65 2.22
C PRO A 136 6.07 6.50 1.07
N VAL A 137 5.91 7.82 1.20
CA VAL A 137 6.43 8.81 0.26
C VAL A 137 6.97 9.97 1.06
N ASP A 138 8.27 10.21 0.95
CA ASP A 138 8.91 11.32 1.63
C ASP A 138 8.31 12.66 1.15
N ASN A 139 7.99 13.53 2.10
CA ASN A 139 7.49 14.89 1.82
C ASN A 139 6.28 14.93 0.87
N LEU A 140 5.33 13.98 1.01
CA LEU A 140 4.09 14.02 0.24
C LEU A 140 3.34 15.34 0.50
N CYS A 141 3.22 16.19 -0.52
CA CYS A 141 2.50 17.47 -0.40
C CYS A 141 0.99 17.30 -0.53
N ALA A 142 0.55 16.61 -1.58
CA ALA A 142 -0.86 16.40 -1.87
C ALA A 142 -1.04 15.09 -2.65
N PHE A 143 -2.21 14.50 -2.50
CA PHE A 143 -2.66 13.39 -3.33
C PHE A 143 -3.96 13.84 -4.02
N ASN A 144 -4.04 13.64 -5.34
CA ASN A 144 -5.26 13.87 -6.10
C ASN A 144 -5.47 12.77 -7.13
N TRP A 145 -6.68 12.24 -7.19
CA TRP A 145 -7.05 11.38 -8.30
C TRP A 145 -7.11 12.17 -9.60
N ARG A 146 -6.58 11.57 -10.67
CA ARG A 146 -6.73 12.14 -12.02
C ARG A 146 -8.22 12.13 -12.39
N PRO A 147 -8.85 13.29 -12.67
CA PRO A 147 -10.25 13.32 -13.06
C PRO A 147 -10.46 12.51 -14.34
N ARG A 148 -11.52 11.68 -14.37
CA ARG A 148 -11.86 10.94 -15.58
C ARG A 148 -12.67 11.82 -16.54
N PRO A 149 -12.29 11.89 -17.82
CA PRO A 149 -13.11 12.58 -18.82
C PRO A 149 -14.46 11.88 -18.95
N ARG A 150 -15.46 12.61 -19.46
CA ARG A 150 -16.80 12.06 -19.71
C ARG A 150 -16.70 10.88 -20.68
N SER A 151 -17.48 9.84 -20.43
CA SER A 151 -17.50 8.66 -21.29
C SER A 151 -18.01 9.02 -22.68
N LEU A 152 -17.37 8.47 -23.71
CA LEU A 152 -17.80 8.57 -25.11
C LEU A 152 -19.02 7.68 -25.43
N LEU A 153 -19.47 6.89 -24.47
CA LEU A 153 -20.60 5.99 -24.63
C LEU A 153 -21.91 6.79 -24.59
N THR A 154 -22.82 6.44 -25.48
CA THR A 154 -24.22 6.91 -25.42
C THR A 154 -24.94 6.30 -24.22
N ASP A 155 -25.91 7.01 -23.66
CA ASP A 155 -26.71 6.53 -22.51
C ASP A 155 -27.41 5.17 -22.78
N ALA A 156 -27.83 4.92 -24.03
CA ALA A 156 -28.43 3.65 -24.43
C ALA A 156 -27.46 2.47 -24.23
N LYS A 157 -26.22 2.61 -24.73
CA LYS A 157 -25.15 1.61 -24.53
C LYS A 157 -24.81 1.43 -23.06
N MET A 158 -24.81 2.50 -22.26
CA MET A 158 -24.58 2.38 -20.81
C MET A 158 -25.67 1.56 -20.13
N LYS A 159 -26.95 1.72 -20.52
CA LYS A 159 -28.06 0.91 -20.00
C LYS A 159 -27.95 -0.56 -20.42
N GLU A 160 -27.57 -0.81 -21.67
CA GLU A 160 -27.32 -2.16 -22.17
C GLU A 160 -26.20 -2.86 -21.41
N ILE A 161 -25.07 -2.18 -21.19
CA ILE A 161 -23.95 -2.68 -20.39
C ILE A 161 -24.42 -3.02 -18.98
N LYS A 162 -25.17 -2.11 -18.33
CA LYS A 162 -25.74 -2.34 -16.99
C LYS A 162 -26.67 -3.56 -16.93
N LYS A 163 -27.45 -3.83 -17.99
CA LYS A 163 -28.31 -5.02 -18.08
C LYS A 163 -27.49 -6.32 -18.22
N ASN A 164 -26.40 -6.26 -18.97
CA ASN A 164 -25.56 -7.42 -19.30
C ASN A 164 -24.30 -7.54 -18.42
N MET A 165 -24.26 -6.88 -17.25
CA MET A 165 -23.06 -6.82 -16.39
C MET A 165 -22.51 -8.18 -16.01
N LYS A 166 -23.35 -9.18 -15.75
CA LYS A 166 -22.90 -10.53 -15.37
C LYS A 166 -22.06 -11.21 -16.46
N LYS A 167 -22.44 -11.02 -17.73
CA LYS A 167 -21.69 -11.55 -18.88
C LYS A 167 -20.32 -10.89 -18.98
N TYR A 168 -20.28 -9.56 -18.90
CA TYR A 168 -19.03 -8.82 -18.96
C TYR A 168 -18.13 -9.11 -17.76
N ALA A 169 -18.69 -9.26 -16.55
CA ALA A 169 -17.93 -9.62 -15.36
C ALA A 169 -17.16 -10.94 -15.57
N ALA A 170 -17.85 -12.00 -16.01
CA ALA A 170 -17.22 -13.29 -16.29
C ALA A 170 -16.11 -13.19 -17.36
N GLU A 171 -16.36 -12.44 -18.43
CA GLU A 171 -15.37 -12.24 -19.50
C GLU A 171 -14.12 -11.47 -19.03
N PHE A 172 -14.31 -10.42 -18.21
CA PHE A 172 -13.21 -9.63 -17.67
C PHE A 172 -12.43 -10.40 -16.59
N ASP A 173 -13.11 -11.16 -15.74
CA ASP A 173 -12.46 -11.99 -14.73
C ASP A 173 -11.55 -13.05 -15.37
N GLU A 174 -12.01 -13.70 -16.44
CA GLU A 174 -11.19 -14.65 -17.21
C GLU A 174 -9.97 -13.96 -17.84
N LYS A 175 -10.17 -12.80 -18.45
CA LYS A 175 -9.08 -12.02 -19.07
C LYS A 175 -8.05 -11.56 -18.06
N ASP A 176 -8.49 -11.11 -16.88
CA ASP A 176 -7.59 -10.64 -15.83
C ASP A 176 -6.85 -11.80 -15.17
N LYS A 177 -7.51 -12.95 -14.94
CA LYS A 177 -6.85 -14.19 -14.50
C LYS A 177 -5.74 -14.60 -15.49
N ARG A 178 -6.04 -14.63 -16.78
CA ARG A 178 -5.05 -14.98 -17.82
C ARG A 178 -3.85 -14.03 -17.84
N LYS A 179 -4.06 -12.73 -17.59
CA LYS A 179 -2.95 -11.76 -17.50
C LYS A 179 -2.08 -12.00 -16.27
N LEU A 180 -2.70 -12.28 -15.12
CA LEU A 180 -1.96 -12.62 -13.89
C LEU A 180 -1.13 -13.88 -14.08
N ASP A 181 -1.72 -14.92 -14.67
CA ASP A 181 -1.02 -16.18 -14.96
C ASP A 181 0.16 -15.95 -15.89
N LYS A 182 -0.01 -15.17 -16.96
CA LYS A 182 1.07 -14.82 -17.88
C LYS A 182 2.20 -14.04 -17.20
N ALA A 183 1.87 -13.02 -16.39
CA ALA A 183 2.87 -12.25 -15.66
C ALA A 183 3.66 -13.11 -14.66
N SER A 184 2.97 -14.05 -13.99
CA SER A 184 3.59 -15.01 -13.07
C SER A 184 4.52 -15.98 -13.80
N GLN A 185 4.09 -16.50 -14.95
CA GLN A 185 4.89 -17.37 -15.81
C GLN A 185 6.16 -16.67 -16.27
N GLU A 186 6.07 -15.45 -16.80
CA GLU A 186 7.24 -14.69 -17.28
C GLU A 186 8.28 -14.45 -16.16
N VAL A 187 7.82 -14.12 -14.95
CA VAL A 187 8.71 -13.95 -13.78
C VAL A 187 9.35 -15.29 -13.38
N SER A 188 8.55 -16.36 -13.36
CA SER A 188 9.02 -17.71 -13.01
C SER A 188 10.04 -18.24 -14.03
N GLU A 189 9.80 -18.01 -15.31
CA GLU A 189 10.72 -18.40 -16.38
C GLU A 189 12.04 -17.64 -16.31
N LYS A 190 12.02 -16.32 -16.09
CA LYS A 190 13.24 -15.54 -15.86
C LYS A 190 14.03 -16.04 -14.66
N ARG A 191 13.35 -16.40 -13.57
CA ARG A 191 14.02 -16.99 -12.39
C ARG A 191 14.62 -18.36 -12.73
N ARG A 192 13.90 -19.18 -13.49
CA ARG A 192 14.36 -20.50 -13.93
C ARG A 192 15.60 -20.40 -14.82
N THR A 193 15.63 -19.47 -15.78
CA THR A 193 16.80 -19.28 -16.66
C THR A 193 18.01 -18.79 -15.88
N LEU A 194 17.86 -17.76 -15.02
CA LEU A 194 18.94 -17.26 -14.18
C LEU A 194 19.50 -18.34 -13.24
N MET A 195 18.62 -19.16 -12.65
CA MET A 195 19.02 -20.26 -11.78
C MET A 195 19.76 -21.37 -12.56
N ALA A 196 19.33 -21.66 -13.80
CA ALA A 196 20.00 -22.62 -14.66
C ALA A 196 21.40 -22.12 -15.08
N GLU A 197 21.52 -20.84 -15.46
CA GLU A 197 22.79 -20.19 -15.77
C GLU A 197 23.75 -20.22 -14.57
N PHE A 198 23.27 -19.86 -13.38
CA PHE A 198 24.07 -19.90 -12.15
C PHE A 198 24.52 -21.33 -11.81
N LYS A 199 23.62 -22.31 -11.95
CA LYS A 199 23.95 -23.72 -11.70
C LYS A 199 25.00 -24.24 -12.68
N ALA A 200 24.85 -23.91 -13.97
CA ALA A 200 25.83 -24.27 -15.00
C ALA A 200 27.20 -23.64 -14.73
N TRP A 201 27.23 -22.36 -14.35
CA TRP A 201 28.45 -21.67 -13.94
C TRP A 201 29.13 -22.37 -12.75
N ARG A 202 28.36 -22.66 -11.70
CA ARG A 202 28.85 -23.34 -10.49
C ARG A 202 29.39 -24.74 -10.80
N ASP A 203 28.66 -25.53 -11.57
CA ASP A 203 29.06 -26.90 -11.90
C ASP A 203 30.33 -26.90 -12.79
N LYS A 204 30.49 -25.92 -13.69
CA LYS A 204 31.73 -25.71 -14.45
C LYS A 204 32.92 -25.41 -13.53
N HIS A 205 32.77 -24.48 -12.59
CA HIS A 205 33.84 -24.15 -11.65
C HIS A 205 34.17 -25.29 -10.70
N LYS A 206 33.16 -26.07 -10.30
CA LYS A 206 33.38 -27.29 -9.51
C LYS A 206 34.25 -28.30 -10.27
N GLN A 207 33.96 -28.53 -11.55
CA GLN A 207 34.77 -29.44 -12.38
C GLN A 207 36.19 -28.92 -12.61
N ILE A 208 36.38 -27.61 -12.75
CA ILE A 208 37.73 -27.00 -12.83
C ILE A 208 38.48 -27.27 -11.54
N HIS A 209 37.86 -26.98 -10.39
CA HIS A 209 38.48 -27.21 -9.09
C HIS A 209 38.79 -28.68 -8.83
N GLU A 210 37.90 -29.62 -9.20
CA GLU A 210 38.16 -31.06 -9.09
C GLU A 210 39.36 -31.50 -9.94
N LYS A 211 39.54 -30.93 -11.15
CA LYS A 211 40.71 -31.21 -12.00
C LYS A 211 42.00 -30.61 -11.44
N GLU A 212 41.95 -29.36 -10.98
CA GLU A 212 43.10 -28.71 -10.33
C GLU A 212 43.51 -29.47 -9.07
N MET A 213 42.55 -29.91 -8.26
CA MET A 213 42.81 -30.74 -7.09
C MET A 213 43.48 -32.07 -7.43
N GLU A 214 43.09 -32.72 -8.53
CA GLU A 214 43.73 -33.96 -8.98
C GLU A 214 45.17 -33.69 -9.46
N GLN A 215 45.39 -32.64 -10.25
CA GLN A 215 46.74 -32.23 -10.67
C GLN A 215 47.64 -31.89 -9.47
N HIS A 216 47.10 -31.16 -8.49
CA HIS A 216 47.81 -30.85 -7.25
C HIS A 216 48.10 -32.11 -6.43
N ARG A 217 47.24 -33.14 -6.49
CA ARG A 217 47.48 -34.43 -5.83
C ARG A 217 48.59 -35.21 -6.52
N GLU A 218 48.56 -35.32 -7.85
CA GLU A 218 49.61 -35.98 -8.64
C GLU A 218 50.98 -35.31 -8.42
N LEU A 219 51.05 -33.98 -8.44
CA LEU A 219 52.28 -33.23 -8.15
C LEU A 219 52.76 -33.37 -6.70
N ARG A 220 51.86 -33.71 -5.77
CA ARG A 220 52.20 -33.94 -4.35
C ARG A 220 52.69 -35.37 -4.10
N ASP A 221 52.22 -36.36 -4.87
CA ASP A 221 52.71 -37.73 -4.80
C ASP A 221 54.10 -37.91 -5.47
N GLU A 222 54.48 -37.06 -6.45
CA GLU A 222 55.87 -37.00 -6.96
C GLU A 222 56.85 -36.35 -5.96
N ALA A 223 56.34 -35.63 -4.96
CA ALA A 223 57.12 -35.12 -3.84
C ALA A 223 57.09 -36.10 -2.67
N GLU A 224 57.71 -37.29 -2.85
CA GLU A 224 58.11 -38.12 -1.72
C GLU A 224 59.07 -37.33 -0.82
N SER A 225 58.49 -36.74 0.22
CA SER A 225 58.99 -36.56 1.58
C SER A 225 60.52 -36.49 1.74
N GLN A 226 61.12 -35.34 1.42
CA GLN A 226 62.24 -34.89 2.24
C GLN A 226 61.63 -34.35 3.54
N GLU A 227 61.74 -35.13 4.62
CA GLU A 227 61.57 -34.63 5.99
C GLU A 227 62.52 -33.44 6.15
N PHE A 228 61.99 -32.23 6.11
CA PHE A 228 62.68 -31.05 6.59
C PHE A 228 62.36 -30.95 8.08
N ASP A 229 63.36 -31.20 8.93
CA ASP A 229 63.29 -30.85 10.34
C ASP A 229 63.14 -29.33 10.44
N GLU A 230 61.92 -28.85 10.69
CA GLU A 230 61.65 -27.44 10.95
C GLU A 230 62.19 -27.06 12.34
N GLU A 231 63.47 -26.70 12.42
CA GLU A 231 64.02 -26.04 13.62
C GLU A 231 63.38 -24.65 13.78
N THR A 232 62.43 -24.56 14.71
CA THR A 232 61.82 -23.29 15.11
C THR A 232 62.81 -22.54 16.00
N VAL A 233 63.54 -21.57 15.43
CA VAL A 233 64.43 -20.68 16.19
C VAL A 233 63.64 -19.46 16.67
N GLU A 234 63.28 -19.44 17.95
CA GLU A 234 62.66 -18.28 18.59
C GLU A 234 63.73 -17.22 18.91
N TYR A 235 63.69 -16.08 18.23
CA TYR A 235 64.51 -14.91 18.55
C TYR A 235 63.75 -13.97 19.47
N LEU A 236 64.31 -13.64 20.63
CA LEU A 236 63.80 -12.60 21.52
C LEU A 236 64.01 -11.23 20.85
N ILE A 237 62.94 -10.63 20.34
CA ILE A 237 63.00 -9.28 19.78
C ILE A 237 62.82 -8.28 20.93
N ASN A 238 63.94 -7.68 21.35
CA ASN A 238 64.12 -6.51 22.23
C ASN A 238 63.13 -6.32 23.40
N GLN A 239 63.68 -6.38 24.61
CA GLN A 239 62.98 -6.07 25.85
C GLN A 239 63.13 -4.57 26.16
N GLU A 240 62.06 -3.78 26.01
CA GLU A 240 62.03 -2.39 26.48
C GLU A 240 61.65 -2.36 27.97
N GLU A 241 62.61 -2.06 28.84
CA GLU A 241 62.33 -1.77 30.25
C GLU A 241 61.87 -0.31 30.38
N THR A 242 60.59 -0.11 30.73
CA THR A 242 60.08 1.21 31.09
C THR A 242 60.23 1.40 32.60
N ILE A 243 61.15 2.27 33.01
CA ILE A 243 61.28 2.69 34.41
C ILE A 243 60.14 3.67 34.70
N VAL A 244 59.27 3.32 35.64
CA VAL A 244 58.22 4.21 36.15
C VAL A 244 58.79 4.96 37.36
N GLU A 245 58.99 6.26 37.24
CA GLU A 245 59.20 7.18 38.37
C GLU A 245 57.85 7.63 38.97
#